data_AF-A0A7I8IQW5-F1
#
_entry.id   AF-A0A7I8IQW5-F1
#
_cell.length_a   1.000
_cell.length_b   1.000
_cell.length_c   1.000
_cell.angle_alpha   90.00
_cell.angle_beta   90.00
_cell.angle_gamma   90.00
#
_symmetry.space_group_name_H-M   'P 1'
#
loop_
_entity.id
_entity.type
_entity.pdbx_description
1 polymer ?
#
loop_
_entity_poly.entity_id
_entity_poly.type
_entity_poly.pdbx_seq_one_letter_code
_entity_poly.pdbx_strand_id
1 'polypeptide(L)'
;MAQYIAGAAVSHHHQSPATSPLCPLLRDGNGRGRLRKRATATPYALHLRAPWAPASKEAPPDPADHLDLSLSIGVVPVPKPRAGSGRTIQALKLHAAKQIRLAAAEKAYAERVRELTRREMEMAEKEFARARLLWERAREEVDKVEKMKEMATRMVGSTCTEVTCQACRQRFRP
;
A
#
# COMPACT_ATOMS: atom_id res chain seq x y z
N MET A 1 29.07 37.53 0.24
CA MET A 1 28.67 36.73 1.41
C MET A 1 27.60 35.73 1.00
N ALA A 2 28.01 34.52 0.62
CA ALA A 2 27.11 33.41 0.36
C ALA A 2 27.63 32.23 1.18
N GLN A 3 26.91 31.86 2.23
CA GLN A 3 27.26 30.75 3.12
C GLN A 3 26.81 29.44 2.46
N TYR A 4 27.78 28.57 2.24
CA TYR A 4 27.62 27.22 1.73
C TYR A 4 27.30 26.31 2.92
N ILE A 5 26.06 25.82 3.04
CA ILE A 5 25.71 24.82 4.06
C ILE A 5 25.77 23.44 3.40
N ALA A 6 26.85 22.72 3.68
CA ALA A 6 27.01 21.31 3.36
C ALA A 6 26.19 20.47 4.35
N GLY A 7 25.07 19.92 3.88
CA GLY A 7 24.28 18.94 4.61
C GLY A 7 24.83 17.54 4.42
N ALA A 8 25.60 17.04 5.40
CA ALA A 8 26.00 15.65 5.48
C ALA A 8 24.83 14.81 6.04
N ALA A 9 24.20 13.99 5.19
CA ALA A 9 23.24 12.99 5.63
C ALA A 9 23.95 11.64 5.80
N VAL A 10 24.09 11.26 7.07
CA VAL A 10 24.70 10.01 7.55
C VAL A 10 23.87 8.81 7.11
N SER A 11 24.48 7.89 6.36
CA SER A 11 23.91 6.59 6.04
C SER A 11 23.98 5.67 7.26
N HIS A 12 22.84 5.40 7.90
CA HIS A 12 22.75 4.34 8.91
C HIS A 12 22.56 2.98 8.21
N HIS A 13 23.66 2.22 8.11
CA HIS A 13 23.63 0.79 7.87
C HIS A 13 23.06 0.07 9.10
N HIS A 14 21.82 -0.42 9.02
CA HIS A 14 21.32 -1.41 9.98
C HIS A 14 21.81 -2.80 9.56
N GLN A 15 22.83 -3.30 10.27
CA GLN A 15 23.26 -4.69 10.21
C GLN A 15 22.20 -5.58 10.87
N SER A 16 21.73 -6.60 10.14
CA SER A 16 21.10 -7.79 10.72
C SER A 16 22.12 -8.59 11.52
N PRO A 17 21.78 -9.09 12.72
CA PRO A 17 22.40 -10.28 13.26
C PRO A 17 21.55 -11.50 12.91
N ALA A 18 22.10 -12.35 12.05
CA ALA A 18 21.75 -13.76 12.02
C ALA A 18 22.40 -14.44 13.23
N THR A 19 21.59 -15.05 14.10
CA THR A 19 22.05 -16.12 15.00
C THR A 19 21.00 -17.21 15.09
N SER A 20 21.42 -18.34 14.54
CA SER A 20 20.88 -19.70 14.46
C SER A 20 20.35 -20.33 15.77
N PRO A 21 19.72 -21.52 15.67
CA PRO A 21 18.73 -22.05 16.60
C PRO A 21 19.35 -22.99 17.65
N LEU A 22 18.75 -23.03 18.84
CA LEU A 22 18.95 -24.13 19.79
C LEU A 22 17.58 -24.50 20.40
N CYS A 23 16.98 -25.55 19.85
CA CYS A 23 15.91 -26.32 20.52
C CYS A 23 16.57 -27.47 21.28
N PRO A 24 16.24 -27.70 22.57
CA PRO A 24 16.55 -28.96 23.22
C PRO A 24 15.54 -30.03 22.79
N LEU A 25 16.09 -31.16 22.38
CA LEU A 25 15.43 -32.43 22.13
C LEU A 25 14.72 -32.92 23.40
N LEU A 26 13.41 -33.18 23.31
CA LEU A 26 12.80 -34.25 24.10
C LEU A 26 12.38 -35.37 23.16
N ARG A 27 13.06 -36.51 23.37
CA ARG A 27 12.81 -37.79 22.74
C ARG A 27 11.64 -38.44 23.49
N ASP A 28 10.56 -38.74 22.80
CA ASP A 28 9.63 -39.79 23.24
C ASP A 28 9.53 -40.86 22.17
N GLY A 29 9.73 -42.10 22.62
CA GLY A 29 9.78 -43.29 21.81
C GLY A 29 8.40 -43.83 21.47
N ASN A 30 8.31 -44.33 20.25
CA ASN A 30 7.50 -45.46 19.81
C ASN A 30 5.97 -45.31 19.80
N GLY A 31 5.41 -45.17 18.60
CA GLY A 31 3.99 -45.39 18.35
C GLY A 31 3.63 -45.12 16.91
N ARG A 32 3.44 -46.18 16.12
CA ARG A 32 2.98 -46.12 14.73
C ARG A 32 1.62 -45.42 14.67
N GLY A 33 1.62 -44.13 14.33
CA GLY A 33 0.43 -43.36 14.03
C GLY A 33 0.62 -42.69 12.67
N ARG A 34 -0.10 -43.19 11.66
CA ARG A 34 -0.17 -42.58 10.34
C ARG A 34 -0.78 -41.18 10.52
N LEU A 35 0.04 -40.14 10.63
CA LEU A 35 -0.43 -38.76 10.71
C LEU A 35 -1.13 -38.42 9.39
N ARG A 36 -2.45 -38.56 9.37
CA ARG A 36 -3.29 -37.70 8.52
C ARG A 36 -2.96 -36.28 8.97
N LYS A 37 -2.19 -35.56 8.15
CA LYS A 37 -2.04 -34.10 8.27
C LYS A 37 -3.45 -33.53 8.15
N ARG A 38 -4.13 -33.33 9.28
CA ARG A 38 -5.31 -32.50 9.33
C ARG A 38 -4.78 -31.09 9.16
N ALA A 39 -4.66 -30.67 7.90
CA ALA A 39 -4.46 -29.28 7.56
C ALA A 39 -5.63 -28.53 8.20
N THR A 40 -5.40 -27.92 9.36
CA THR A 40 -6.23 -26.84 9.83
C THR A 40 -6.00 -25.72 8.83
N ALA A 41 -6.80 -25.72 7.77
CA ALA A 41 -6.91 -24.62 6.85
C ALA A 41 -7.26 -23.39 7.70
N THR A 42 -6.30 -22.50 7.88
CA THR A 42 -6.56 -21.15 8.36
C THR A 42 -7.58 -20.54 7.39
N PRO A 43 -8.75 -20.06 7.87
CA PRO A 43 -9.80 -19.52 7.00
C PRO A 43 -9.37 -18.30 6.18
N TYR A 44 -8.25 -17.68 6.55
CA TYR A 44 -7.80 -16.40 6.01
C TYR A 44 -6.72 -16.52 4.92
N ALA A 45 -6.23 -17.72 4.61
CA ALA A 45 -5.13 -17.91 3.67
C ALA A 45 -5.54 -17.92 2.18
N LEU A 46 -6.83 -17.83 1.85
CA LEU A 46 -7.32 -17.97 0.47
C LEU A 46 -7.70 -16.66 -0.26
N HIS A 47 -7.54 -15.48 0.36
CA HIS A 47 -7.99 -14.22 -0.26
C HIS A 47 -6.99 -13.06 -0.30
N LEU A 48 -5.69 -13.31 -0.11
CA LEU A 48 -4.68 -12.32 -0.56
C LEU A 48 -4.45 -12.43 -2.07
N ARG A 49 -5.51 -12.22 -2.85
CA ARG A 49 -5.32 -11.64 -4.17
C ARG A 49 -4.95 -10.19 -3.88
N ALA A 50 -3.72 -9.80 -4.21
CA ALA A 50 -3.31 -8.41 -4.21
C ALA A 50 -4.40 -7.56 -4.89
N PRO A 51 -5.09 -6.64 -4.18
CA PRO A 51 -6.15 -5.83 -4.77
C PRO A 51 -5.66 -4.92 -5.90
N TRP A 52 -4.33 -4.76 -5.99
CA TRP A 52 -3.67 -3.91 -6.98
C TRP A 52 -3.29 -4.63 -8.27
N ALA A 53 -3.58 -5.92 -8.42
CA ALA A 53 -3.40 -6.58 -9.72
C ALA A 53 -4.41 -5.95 -10.70
N PRO A 54 -3.97 -5.15 -11.70
CA PRO A 54 -4.89 -4.55 -12.65
C PRO A 54 -5.58 -5.70 -13.38
N ALA A 55 -6.91 -5.68 -13.38
CA ALA A 55 -7.69 -6.60 -14.19
C ALA A 55 -7.24 -6.45 -15.64
N SER A 56 -6.46 -7.43 -16.11
CA SER A 56 -6.03 -7.51 -17.50
C SER A 56 -7.27 -7.76 -18.36
N LYS A 57 -7.56 -6.80 -19.27
CA LYS A 57 -8.63 -6.67 -20.28
C LYS A 57 -9.33 -5.32 -20.03
N GLU A 58 -8.83 -4.19 -20.48
CA GLU A 58 -8.33 -3.83 -21.80
C GLU A 58 -7.08 -2.99 -21.65
N ALA A 59 -6.06 -3.26 -22.46
CA ALA A 59 -4.97 -2.32 -22.62
C ALA A 59 -5.59 -0.99 -23.14
N PRO A 60 -5.25 0.16 -22.54
CA PRO A 60 -5.51 1.44 -23.19
C PRO A 60 -4.95 1.35 -24.61
N PRO A 61 -5.67 1.80 -25.66
CA PRO A 61 -5.06 1.93 -26.98
C PRO A 61 -3.81 2.79 -26.81
N ASP A 62 -2.67 2.22 -27.18
CA ASP A 62 -1.35 2.81 -27.06
C ASP A 62 -1.39 4.23 -27.66
N PRO A 63 -1.19 5.32 -26.90
CA PRO A 63 -1.03 6.64 -27.48
C PRO A 63 0.42 6.83 -27.96
N ALA A 64 1.10 5.73 -28.32
CA ALA A 64 2.44 5.72 -28.88
C ALA A 64 2.39 5.82 -30.42
N ASP A 65 1.47 6.61 -30.96
CA ASP A 65 1.62 7.15 -32.31
C ASP A 65 1.64 8.67 -32.20
N HIS A 66 2.86 9.19 -32.09
CA HIS A 66 3.23 10.55 -32.43
C HIS A 66 2.75 11.65 -31.47
N LEU A 67 3.26 11.63 -30.23
CA LEU A 67 3.41 12.85 -29.40
C LEU A 67 4.49 13.78 -29.99
N ASP A 68 4.30 14.22 -31.23
CA ASP A 68 4.99 15.42 -31.74
C ASP A 68 4.32 16.62 -31.07
N LEU A 69 4.86 16.97 -29.91
CA LEU A 69 4.62 18.23 -29.21
C LEU A 69 5.21 19.40 -30.03
N SER A 70 4.83 19.53 -31.30
CA SER A 70 4.90 20.78 -32.04
C SER A 70 3.85 21.72 -31.48
N LEU A 71 4.15 22.27 -30.28
CA LEU A 71 3.45 23.39 -29.64
C LEU A 71 3.67 24.66 -30.48
N SER A 72 3.10 24.70 -31.67
CA SER A 72 2.88 25.93 -32.40
C SER A 72 1.66 26.63 -31.80
N ILE A 73 1.83 27.20 -30.60
CA ILE A 73 0.99 28.32 -30.14
C ILE A 73 1.48 29.56 -30.90
N GLY A 74 1.36 29.49 -32.23
CA GLY A 74 1.46 30.66 -33.07
C GLY A 74 0.11 31.35 -32.98
N VAL A 75 -0.01 32.38 -32.14
CA VAL A 75 -1.04 33.40 -32.35
C VAL A 75 -0.72 34.00 -33.71
N VAL A 76 -1.36 33.49 -34.76
CA VAL A 76 -1.19 33.99 -36.11
C VAL A 76 -1.49 35.49 -36.06
N PRO A 77 -0.56 36.38 -36.47
CA PRO A 77 -0.85 37.81 -36.55
C PRO A 77 -2.09 37.99 -37.41
N VAL A 78 -3.14 38.59 -36.84
CA VAL A 78 -4.40 38.88 -37.55
C VAL A 78 -4.07 39.64 -38.83
N PRO A 79 -4.23 39.05 -40.04
CA PRO A 79 -3.95 39.76 -41.27
C PRO A 79 -4.99 40.85 -41.44
N LYS A 80 -4.54 42.10 -41.57
CA LYS A 80 -5.40 43.27 -41.87
C LYS A 80 -6.26 42.93 -43.10
N PRO A 81 -7.61 43.02 -43.02
CA PRO A 81 -8.48 42.46 -44.04
C PRO A 81 -8.33 43.26 -45.34
N ARG A 82 -7.67 42.67 -46.33
CA ARG A 82 -7.73 43.15 -47.72
C ARG A 82 -8.99 42.55 -48.36
N ALA A 83 -9.76 43.41 -49.02
CA ALA A 83 -11.01 43.07 -49.70
C ALA A 83 -10.78 41.94 -50.71
N GLY A 84 -11.40 40.77 -50.46
CA GLY A 84 -11.24 39.54 -51.26
C GLY A 84 -11.27 38.22 -50.46
N SER A 85 -11.35 38.27 -49.13
CA SER A 85 -11.03 37.16 -48.22
C SER A 85 -12.22 36.30 -47.74
N GLY A 86 -13.18 35.97 -48.60
CA GLY A 86 -14.31 35.09 -48.21
C GLY A 86 -13.87 33.64 -47.94
N ARG A 87 -12.96 33.11 -48.79
CA ARG A 87 -12.47 31.72 -48.73
C ARG A 87 -11.57 31.45 -47.52
N THR A 88 -10.71 32.40 -47.15
CA THR A 88 -9.81 32.25 -46.00
C THR A 88 -10.57 32.23 -44.67
N ILE A 89 -11.61 33.07 -44.54
CA ILE A 89 -12.48 33.08 -43.35
C ILE A 89 -13.23 31.75 -43.22
N GLN A 90 -13.69 31.17 -44.32
CA GLN A 90 -14.37 29.87 -44.31
C GLN A 90 -13.44 28.72 -43.89
N ALA A 91 -12.20 28.71 -44.40
CA ALA A 91 -11.19 27.74 -44.00
C ALA A 91 -10.87 27.83 -42.49
N LEU A 92 -10.74 29.06 -41.96
CA LEU A 92 -10.52 29.29 -40.52
C LEU A 92 -11.71 28.81 -39.67
N LYS A 93 -12.95 29.05 -40.10
CA LYS A 93 -14.15 28.55 -39.42
C LYS A 93 -14.20 27.02 -39.36
N LEU A 94 -13.86 26.35 -40.47
CA LEU A 94 -13.80 24.88 -40.52
C LEU A 94 -12.70 24.33 -39.60
N HIS A 95 -11.52 24.95 -39.60
CA HIS A 95 -10.44 24.57 -38.69
C HIS A 95 -10.85 24.76 -37.23
N ALA A 96 -11.42 25.92 -36.87
CA ALA A 96 -11.90 26.18 -35.52
C ALA A 96 -12.98 25.17 -35.09
N ALA A 97 -13.94 24.84 -35.96
CA ALA A 97 -14.94 23.81 -35.68
C ALA A 97 -14.32 22.43 -35.45
N LYS A 98 -13.28 22.06 -36.23
CA LYS A 98 -12.54 20.81 -36.02
C LYS A 98 -11.85 20.81 -34.65
N GLN A 99 -11.17 21.89 -34.28
CA GLN A 99 -10.48 22.01 -32.98
C GLN A 99 -11.46 21.95 -31.80
N ILE A 100 -12.61 22.62 -31.91
CA ILE A 100 -13.66 22.55 -30.88
C ILE A 100 -14.14 21.11 -30.68
N ARG A 101 -14.34 20.34 -31.77
CA ARG A 101 -14.76 18.93 -31.68
C ARG A 101 -13.70 18.05 -31.02
N LEU A 102 -12.43 18.26 -31.33
CA LEU A 102 -11.32 17.52 -30.71
C LEU A 102 -11.22 17.84 -29.21
N ALA A 103 -11.20 19.13 -28.85
CA ALA A 103 -11.15 19.57 -27.47
C ALA A 103 -12.36 19.06 -26.65
N ALA A 104 -13.56 19.00 -27.26
CA ALA A 104 -14.73 18.44 -26.60
C ALA A 104 -14.60 16.93 -26.33
N ALA A 105 -14.03 16.17 -27.27
CA ALA A 105 -13.78 14.74 -27.09
C ALA A 105 -12.73 14.47 -26.00
N GLU A 106 -11.64 15.22 -26.02
CA GLU A 106 -10.58 15.15 -25.00
C GLU A 106 -11.10 15.53 -23.61
N LYS A 107 -11.90 16.60 -23.51
CA LYS A 107 -12.55 17.01 -22.26
C LYS A 107 -13.45 15.91 -21.70
N ALA A 108 -14.29 15.30 -22.54
CA ALA A 108 -15.17 14.21 -22.11
C ALA A 108 -14.38 12.99 -21.61
N TYR A 109 -13.23 12.69 -22.23
CA TYR A 109 -12.34 11.63 -21.75
C TYR A 109 -11.72 11.98 -20.39
N ALA A 110 -11.17 13.18 -20.24
CA ALA A 110 -10.57 13.63 -18.98
C ALA A 110 -11.59 13.63 -17.82
N GLU A 111 -12.84 14.02 -18.08
CA GLU A 111 -13.93 13.97 -17.10
C GLU A 111 -14.25 12.53 -16.67
N ARG A 112 -14.32 11.59 -17.62
CA ARG A 112 -14.52 10.16 -17.28
C ARG A 112 -13.41 9.61 -16.42
N VAL A 113 -12.15 9.93 -16.74
CA VAL A 113 -11.00 9.47 -15.95
C VAL A 113 -11.05 10.05 -14.53
N ARG A 114 -11.35 11.35 -14.38
CA ARG A 114 -11.51 11.97 -13.06
C ARG A 114 -12.60 11.32 -12.23
N GLU A 115 -13.73 11.02 -12.86
CA GLU A 115 -14.86 10.37 -12.19
C GLU A 115 -14.53 8.93 -11.75
N LEU A 116 -13.80 8.17 -12.56
CA LEU A 116 -13.30 6.86 -12.17
C LEU A 116 -12.34 6.97 -10.97
N THR A 117 -11.36 7.87 -11.04
CA THR A 117 -10.42 8.10 -9.93
C THR A 117 -11.15 8.48 -8.65
N ARG A 118 -12.16 9.34 -8.72
CA ARG A 118 -12.97 9.72 -7.55
C ARG A 118 -13.65 8.51 -6.90
N ARG A 119 -14.25 7.63 -7.71
CA ARG A 119 -14.91 6.41 -7.21
C ARG A 119 -13.91 5.45 -6.57
N GLU A 120 -12.75 5.27 -7.18
CA GLU A 120 -11.67 4.44 -6.63
C GLU A 120 -11.16 4.99 -5.29
N MET A 121 -10.99 6.32 -5.19
CA MET A 121 -10.62 6.97 -3.93
C MET A 121 -11.68 6.73 -2.84
N GLU A 122 -12.96 6.91 -3.14
CA GLU A 122 -14.05 6.67 -2.19
C GLU A 122 -14.10 5.21 -1.71
N MET A 123 -13.85 4.25 -2.61
CA MET A 123 -13.75 2.83 -2.23
C MET A 123 -12.54 2.57 -1.34
N ALA A 124 -11.38 3.12 -1.69
CA ALA A 124 -10.16 3.00 -0.90
C ALA A 124 -10.33 3.60 0.51
N GLU A 125 -10.98 4.76 0.63
CA GLU A 125 -11.26 5.41 1.91
C GLU A 125 -12.15 4.53 2.81
N LYS A 126 -13.21 3.94 2.23
CA LYS A 126 -14.10 3.01 2.94
C LYS A 126 -13.37 1.76 3.41
N GLU A 127 -12.53 1.17 2.56
CA GLU A 127 -11.70 0.02 2.97
C GLU A 127 -10.69 0.39 4.06
N PHE A 128 -10.06 1.55 3.96
CA PHE A 128 -9.11 1.98 4.98
C PHE A 128 -9.79 2.31 6.31
N ALA A 129 -11.00 2.86 6.29
CA ALA A 129 -11.82 3.02 7.49
C ALA A 129 -12.16 1.67 8.14
N ARG A 130 -12.58 0.67 7.35
CA ARG A 130 -12.80 -0.70 7.84
C ARG A 130 -11.54 -1.33 8.44
N ALA A 131 -10.41 -1.20 7.76
CA ALA A 131 -9.13 -1.74 8.21
C ALA A 131 -8.70 -1.13 9.55
N ARG A 132 -8.86 0.19 9.72
CA ARG A 132 -8.57 0.88 10.99
C ARG A 132 -9.42 0.38 12.14
N LEU A 133 -10.72 0.23 11.93
CA LEU A 133 -11.62 -0.32 12.95
C LEU A 133 -11.19 -1.72 13.40
N LEU A 134 -10.81 -2.59 12.46
CA LEU A 134 -10.31 -3.92 12.77
C LEU A 134 -8.98 -3.87 13.53
N TRP A 135 -8.08 -2.98 13.13
CA TRP A 135 -6.79 -2.80 13.79
C TRP A 135 -6.93 -2.29 15.22
N GLU A 136 -7.81 -1.31 15.46
CA GLU A 136 -8.11 -0.80 16.80
C GLU A 136 -8.66 -1.91 17.70
N ARG A 137 -9.64 -2.68 17.22
CA ARG A 137 -10.17 -3.83 17.97
C ARG A 137 -9.09 -4.87 18.26
N ALA A 138 -8.27 -5.21 17.29
CA ALA A 138 -7.18 -6.17 17.48
C ALA A 138 -6.18 -5.67 18.54
N ARG A 139 -5.87 -4.37 18.52
CA ARG A 139 -5.00 -3.73 19.50
C ARG A 139 -5.59 -3.78 20.92
N GLU A 140 -6.88 -3.51 21.07
CA GLU A 140 -7.56 -3.66 22.37
C GLU A 140 -7.48 -5.09 22.91
N GLU A 141 -7.63 -6.09 22.05
CA GLU A 141 -7.50 -7.50 22.46
C GLU A 141 -6.05 -7.85 22.86
N VAL A 142 -5.04 -7.32 22.15
CA VAL A 142 -3.64 -7.46 22.54
C VAL A 142 -3.39 -6.85 23.92
N ASP A 143 -3.86 -5.63 24.17
CA ASP A 143 -3.70 -4.95 25.45
C ASP A 143 -4.34 -5.74 26.61
N LYS A 144 -5.49 -6.40 26.38
CA LYS A 144 -6.12 -7.28 27.36
C LYS A 144 -5.26 -8.51 27.66
N VAL A 145 -4.75 -9.17 26.62
CA VAL A 145 -3.90 -10.35 26.75
C VAL A 145 -2.59 -9.98 27.45
N GLU A 146 -2.01 -8.82 27.18
CA GLU A 146 -0.80 -8.35 27.85
C GLU A 146 -1.02 -8.11 29.34
N LYS A 147 -2.14 -7.48 29.74
CA LYS A 147 -2.50 -7.31 31.16
C LYS A 147 -2.69 -8.66 31.86
N MET A 148 -3.36 -9.62 31.19
CA MET A 148 -3.52 -10.97 31.72
C MET A 148 -2.19 -11.69 31.87
N LYS A 149 -1.29 -11.56 30.88
CA LYS A 149 0.06 -12.11 30.92
C LYS A 149 0.86 -11.53 32.09
N GLU A 150 0.78 -10.23 32.33
CA GLU A 150 1.49 -9.59 33.46
C GLU A 150 1.00 -10.14 34.80
N MET A 151 -0.31 -10.21 35.00
CA MET A 151 -0.90 -10.80 36.22
C MET A 151 -0.49 -12.26 36.39
N ALA A 152 -0.58 -13.08 35.34
CA ALA A 152 -0.19 -14.49 35.39
C ALA A 152 1.31 -14.65 35.68
N THR A 153 2.17 -13.82 35.08
CA THR A 153 3.62 -13.84 35.32
C THR A 153 3.94 -13.50 36.77
N ARG A 154 3.27 -12.50 37.36
CA ARG A 154 3.42 -12.15 38.79
C ARG A 154 2.98 -13.28 39.70
N MET A 155 1.83 -13.90 39.41
CA MET A 155 1.32 -15.03 40.20
C MET A 155 2.26 -16.22 40.14
N VAL A 156 2.68 -16.65 38.94
CA VAL A 156 3.61 -17.77 38.76
C VAL A 156 4.95 -17.48 39.45
N GLY A 157 5.46 -16.26 39.36
CA GLY A 157 6.67 -15.86 40.08
C GLY A 157 6.55 -16.03 41.60
N SER A 158 5.42 -15.62 42.18
CA SER A 158 5.15 -15.77 43.61
C SER A 158 4.96 -17.24 44.01
N THR A 159 4.07 -17.96 43.33
CA THR A 159 3.74 -19.36 43.65
C THR A 159 4.91 -20.30 43.41
N CYS A 160 5.77 -20.06 42.41
CA CYS A 160 6.97 -20.87 42.19
C CYS A 160 7.92 -20.84 43.39
N THR A 161 8.04 -19.70 44.08
CA THR A 161 8.82 -19.67 45.33
C THR A 161 8.17 -20.55 46.39
N GLU A 162 6.85 -20.60 46.52
CA GLU A 162 6.08 -21.31 47.56
C GLU A 162 6.02 -22.84 47.38
N VAL A 163 6.19 -23.34 46.15
CA VAL A 163 6.23 -24.79 45.88
C VAL A 163 7.54 -25.43 46.31
N THR A 164 8.63 -24.65 46.40
CA THR A 164 9.92 -25.20 46.83
C THR A 164 9.94 -25.45 48.34
N CYS A 165 10.39 -26.65 48.75
CA CYS A 165 10.54 -26.96 50.16
C CYS A 165 11.58 -26.04 50.82
N GLN A 166 11.48 -25.85 52.14
CA GLN A 166 12.34 -24.91 52.88
C GLN A 166 13.84 -25.24 52.75
N ALA A 167 14.20 -26.52 52.62
CA ALA A 167 15.57 -26.95 52.39
C ALA A 167 16.11 -26.52 51.01
N CYS A 168 15.30 -26.63 49.96
CA CYS A 168 15.66 -26.14 48.62
C CYS A 168 15.75 -24.60 48.61
N ARG A 169 14.84 -23.90 49.29
CA ARG A 169 14.87 -22.42 49.39
C ARG A 169 16.17 -21.87 49.99
N GLN A 170 16.72 -22.52 51.01
CA GLN A 170 17.97 -22.06 51.63
C GLN A 170 19.21 -22.36 50.78
N ARG A 171 19.20 -23.46 50.02
CA ARG A 171 20.32 -23.84 49.14
C ARG A 171 20.46 -22.97 47.89
N PHE A 172 19.37 -22.38 47.42
CA PHE A 172 19.34 -21.57 46.18
C PHE A 172 19.10 -20.07 46.42
N ARG A 173 19.20 -19.60 47.67
CA ARG A 173 19.34 -18.17 47.95
C ARG A 173 20.77 -17.72 47.62
N PRO A 174 20.97 -16.65 46.83
CA PRO A 174 22.29 -16.06 46.61
C PRO A 174 22.93 -15.58 47.91
#